data_AF-A0A3N3DZ04-F1
#
_entry.id   AF-A0A3N3DZ04-F1
#
_cell.length_a   1.000
_cell.length_b   1.000
_cell.length_c   1.000
_cell.angle_alpha   90.00
_cell.angle_beta   90.00
_cell.angle_gamma   90.00
#
_symmetry.space_group_name_H-M   'P 1'
#
loop_
_entity.id
_entity.type
_entity.pdbx_description
1 polymer ?
#
loop_
_entity_poly.entity_id
_entity_poly.type
_entity_poly.pdbx_seq_one_letter_code
_entity_poly.pdbx_strand_id
1 'polypeptide(L)'
;MSDTFEDEFDQVRIGVSASNSIECLDGHFFSFTQLTGDMIRSEKLDLLFVLGASPLQTALVKSWCEETCCVDACVESDSIENNSAEIVAVNIKRKLEGNEFPNNVDVSDVRRLADDDNQLIAFTDKTSLLEFLNGPAHESIRGILYLMHGEFCVDRFRDESQALKDGLSGNATLYYSYLSGGEGECTALVAVHRR
;
A
#
# COMPACT_ATOMS: atom_id res chain seq x y z
N MET A 1 -13.46 41.11 4.04
CA MET A 1 -13.96 39.86 3.43
C MET A 1 -12.80 39.31 2.64
N SER A 2 -11.97 38.50 3.30
CA SER A 2 -10.90 37.74 2.67
C SER A 2 -11.50 36.39 2.33
N ASP A 3 -11.63 36.10 1.04
CA ASP A 3 -11.95 34.77 0.54
C ASP A 3 -10.78 33.84 0.91
N THR A 4 -10.89 33.18 2.07
CA THR A 4 -10.10 31.99 2.39
C THR A 4 -10.70 30.83 1.59
N PHE A 5 -10.33 30.75 0.32
CA PHE A 5 -10.22 29.47 -0.36
C PHE A 5 -8.99 28.75 0.20
N GLU A 6 -9.05 28.39 1.49
CA GLU A 6 -8.32 27.21 1.94
C GLU A 6 -9.16 26.06 1.39
N ASP A 7 -8.81 25.62 0.18
CA ASP A 7 -9.29 24.36 -0.35
C ASP A 7 -9.01 23.31 0.74
N GLU A 8 -10.07 22.87 1.43
CA GLU A 8 -10.15 21.52 1.96
C GLU A 8 -10.02 20.61 0.73
N PHE A 9 -8.79 20.44 0.22
CA PHE A 9 -8.47 19.32 -0.63
C PHE A 9 -8.91 18.10 0.16
N ASP A 10 -9.93 17.39 -0.33
CA ASP A 10 -10.48 16.20 0.31
C ASP A 10 -9.31 15.31 0.75
N GLN A 11 -9.00 15.35 2.05
CA GLN A 11 -7.88 14.63 2.60
C GLN A 11 -8.17 13.16 2.40
N VAL A 12 -7.25 12.45 1.72
CA VAL A 12 -7.39 11.01 1.45
C VAL A 12 -7.67 10.29 2.77
N ARG A 13 -8.71 9.46 2.80
CA ARG A 13 -9.12 8.71 3.99
C ARG A 13 -8.78 7.25 3.83
N ILE A 14 -7.77 6.80 4.56
CA ILE A 14 -7.28 5.43 4.44
C ILE A 14 -7.59 4.65 5.71
N GLY A 15 -8.27 3.52 5.57
CA GLY A 15 -8.50 2.56 6.63
C GLY A 15 -7.53 1.39 6.59
N VAL A 16 -7.33 0.74 7.73
CA VAL A 16 -6.65 -0.56 7.82
C VAL A 16 -7.51 -1.52 8.62
N SER A 17 -7.72 -2.71 8.07
CA SER A 17 -8.46 -3.78 8.71
C SER A 17 -7.60 -5.02 8.91
N ALA A 18 -7.58 -5.54 10.14
CA ALA A 18 -6.86 -6.74 10.52
C ALA A 18 -7.59 -7.50 11.64
N SER A 19 -7.10 -8.71 11.96
CA SER A 19 -7.65 -9.51 13.07
C SER A 19 -7.33 -8.94 14.45
N ASN A 20 -6.11 -8.39 14.61
CA ASN A 20 -5.60 -7.84 15.86
C ASN A 20 -5.36 -6.34 15.71
N SER A 21 -5.45 -5.59 16.81
CA SER A 21 -5.08 -4.18 16.84
C SER A 21 -3.61 -3.99 16.50
N ILE A 22 -3.33 -2.99 15.67
CA ILE A 22 -1.97 -2.62 15.26
C ILE A 22 -1.57 -1.39 16.08
N GLU A 23 -0.56 -1.53 16.94
CA GLU A 23 -0.18 -0.50 17.92
C GLU A 23 0.31 0.81 17.27
N CYS A 24 0.78 0.77 16.02
CA CYS A 24 1.38 1.91 15.32
C CYS A 24 0.40 2.71 14.42
N LEU A 25 -0.90 2.39 14.46
CA LEU A 25 -1.93 3.09 13.71
C LEU A 25 -2.67 4.14 14.54
N ASP A 26 -2.49 5.41 14.17
CA ASP A 26 -3.35 6.50 14.62
C ASP A 26 -4.57 6.60 13.69
N GLY A 27 -5.76 6.27 14.20
CA GLY A 27 -7.05 6.46 13.52
C GLY A 27 -7.37 5.45 12.39
N HIS A 28 -8.67 5.28 12.10
CA HIS A 28 -9.24 4.41 11.05
C HIS A 28 -8.70 2.96 11.01
N PHE A 29 -8.36 2.40 12.18
CA PHE A 29 -8.19 0.96 12.33
C PHE A 29 -9.55 0.30 12.59
N PHE A 30 -9.82 -0.79 11.89
CA PHE A 30 -11.06 -1.57 12.05
C PHE A 30 -10.72 -3.04 12.28
N SER A 31 -11.21 -3.66 13.36
CA SER A 31 -11.08 -5.11 13.46
C SER A 31 -12.01 -5.79 12.46
N PHE A 32 -11.65 -6.97 11.97
CA PHE A 32 -12.55 -7.73 11.07
C PHE A 32 -13.93 -8.02 11.67
N THR A 33 -14.02 -8.11 13.00
CA THR A 33 -15.28 -8.35 13.72
C THR A 33 -16.19 -7.11 13.77
N GLN A 34 -15.63 -5.93 13.52
CA GLN A 34 -16.35 -4.65 13.56
C GLN A 34 -16.59 -4.10 12.16
N LEU A 35 -15.71 -4.41 11.20
CA LEU A 35 -15.79 -3.89 9.83
C LEU A 35 -17.13 -4.27 9.16
N THR A 36 -17.80 -3.26 8.62
CA THR A 36 -19.05 -3.38 7.85
C THR A 36 -19.07 -2.37 6.70
N GLY A 37 -19.90 -2.60 5.69
CA GLY A 37 -20.07 -1.65 4.59
C GLY A 37 -20.62 -0.28 5.04
N ASP A 38 -21.47 -0.24 6.06
CA ASP A 38 -21.96 1.02 6.64
C ASP A 38 -20.83 1.82 7.28
N MET A 39 -19.87 1.14 7.94
CA MET A 39 -18.68 1.81 8.49
C MET A 39 -17.82 2.41 7.38
N ILE A 40 -17.49 1.63 6.34
CA ILE A 40 -16.70 2.11 5.19
C ILE A 40 -17.36 3.36 4.57
N ARG A 41 -18.69 3.32 4.40
CA ARG A 41 -19.48 4.45 3.90
C ARG A 41 -19.45 5.66 4.84
N SER A 42 -19.63 5.44 6.13
CA SER A 42 -19.71 6.52 7.13
C SER A 42 -18.37 7.24 7.30
N GLU A 43 -17.27 6.50 7.24
CA GLU A 43 -15.91 7.02 7.34
C GLU A 43 -15.45 7.64 6.02
N LYS A 44 -16.15 7.34 4.90
CA LYS A 44 -15.84 7.80 3.54
C LYS A 44 -14.43 7.40 3.11
N LEU A 45 -14.08 6.13 3.30
CA LEU A 45 -12.74 5.64 2.97
C LEU A 45 -12.52 5.65 1.45
N ASP A 46 -11.37 6.15 1.02
CA ASP A 46 -10.89 6.07 -0.36
C ASP A 46 -10.14 4.75 -0.62
N LEU A 47 -9.47 4.24 0.41
CA LEU A 47 -8.67 3.04 0.40
C LEU A 47 -8.79 2.29 1.74
N LEU A 48 -8.93 0.98 1.67
CA LEU A 48 -8.93 0.08 2.81
C LEU A 48 -7.88 -1.02 2.60
N PHE A 49 -6.84 -1.01 3.42
CA PHE A 49 -5.92 -2.14 3.51
C PHE A 49 -6.56 -3.27 4.32
N VAL A 50 -6.48 -4.49 3.80
CA VAL A 50 -7.07 -5.69 4.41
C VAL A 50 -5.96 -6.70 4.64
N LEU A 51 -5.60 -6.95 5.91
CA LEU A 51 -4.39 -7.66 6.29
C LEU A 51 -4.70 -9.01 6.92
N GLY A 52 -4.18 -10.10 6.34
CA GLY A 52 -4.35 -11.45 6.90
C GLY A 52 -5.80 -11.95 6.91
N ALA A 53 -6.62 -11.48 5.96
CA ALA A 53 -8.00 -11.94 5.81
C ALA A 53 -8.06 -13.36 5.20
N SER A 54 -9.02 -14.15 5.67
CA SER A 54 -9.41 -15.40 4.99
C SER A 54 -10.09 -15.10 3.64
N PRO A 55 -10.14 -16.05 2.70
CA PRO A 55 -10.81 -15.84 1.40
C PRO A 55 -12.26 -15.37 1.51
N LEU A 56 -12.99 -15.86 2.53
CA LEU A 56 -14.37 -15.44 2.78
C LEU A 56 -14.44 -13.98 3.25
N GLN A 57 -13.52 -13.56 4.13
CA GLN A 57 -13.44 -12.17 4.59
C GLN A 57 -13.03 -11.24 3.45
N THR A 58 -12.05 -11.62 2.64
CA THR A 58 -11.66 -10.87 1.44
C THR A 58 -12.83 -10.66 0.49
N ALA A 59 -13.59 -11.71 0.18
CA ALA A 59 -14.77 -11.60 -0.69
C ALA A 59 -15.84 -10.65 -0.11
N LEU A 60 -16.07 -10.70 1.21
CA LEU A 60 -17.04 -9.85 1.88
C LEU A 60 -16.61 -8.37 1.87
N VAL A 61 -15.34 -8.10 2.20
CA VAL A 61 -14.80 -6.72 2.19
C VAL A 61 -14.82 -6.13 0.80
N LYS A 62 -14.42 -6.90 -0.21
CA LYS A 62 -14.47 -6.49 -1.61
C LYS A 62 -15.89 -6.05 -2.01
N SER A 63 -16.91 -6.85 -1.68
CA SER A 63 -18.31 -6.49 -1.94
C SER A 63 -18.70 -5.15 -1.29
N TRP A 64 -18.27 -4.88 -0.06
CA TRP A 64 -18.55 -3.62 0.61
C TRP A 64 -17.80 -2.43 0.01
N CYS A 65 -16.54 -2.63 -0.39
CA CYS A 65 -15.71 -1.63 -1.04
C CYS A 65 -16.27 -1.22 -2.40
N GLU A 66 -16.73 -2.19 -3.21
CA GLU A 66 -17.41 -1.92 -4.49
C GLU A 66 -18.67 -1.05 -4.32
N GLU A 67 -19.51 -1.35 -3.32
CA GLU A 67 -20.74 -0.60 -3.02
C GLU A 67 -20.51 0.82 -2.47
N THR A 68 -19.29 1.10 -2.03
CA THR A 68 -18.89 2.38 -1.41
C THR A 68 -17.87 3.14 -2.25
N CYS A 69 -17.44 2.58 -3.39
CA CYS A 69 -16.35 3.08 -4.23
C CYS A 69 -15.01 3.23 -3.49
N CYS A 70 -14.83 2.52 -2.38
CA CYS A 70 -13.55 2.39 -1.68
C CYS A 70 -12.66 1.41 -2.43
N VAL A 71 -11.35 1.69 -2.53
CA VAL A 71 -10.38 0.69 -3.01
C VAL A 71 -10.13 -0.31 -1.91
N ASP A 72 -10.24 -1.61 -2.17
CA ASP A 72 -9.69 -2.64 -1.28
C ASP A 72 -8.30 -3.06 -1.74
N ALA A 73 -7.37 -3.15 -0.79
CA ALA A 73 -6.03 -3.69 -1.02
C ALA A 73 -5.79 -4.82 -0.02
N CYS A 74 -6.02 -6.06 -0.46
CA CYS A 74 -5.73 -7.26 0.34
C CYS A 74 -4.23 -7.57 0.28
N VAL A 75 -3.53 -7.38 1.40
CA VAL A 75 -2.07 -7.46 1.47
C VAL A 75 -1.63 -8.66 2.32
N GLU A 76 -0.71 -9.43 1.77
CA GLU A 76 -0.08 -10.56 2.43
C GLU A 76 1.38 -10.23 2.78
N SER A 77 1.86 -10.76 3.90
CA SER A 77 3.28 -10.72 4.23
C SER A 77 4.03 -11.77 3.39
N ASP A 78 5.28 -11.47 3.07
CA ASP A 78 6.21 -12.41 2.45
C ASP A 78 6.54 -13.64 3.33
N SER A 79 6.33 -13.53 4.65
CA SER A 79 6.40 -14.65 5.59
C SER A 79 5.43 -14.48 6.77
N ILE A 80 5.08 -15.61 7.40
CA ILE A 80 4.13 -15.67 8.52
C ILE A 80 4.68 -15.00 9.79
N GLU A 81 6.00 -14.95 9.94
CA GLU A 81 6.66 -14.41 11.14
C GLU A 81 6.86 -12.89 11.08
N ASN A 82 6.64 -12.27 9.90
CA ASN A 82 6.88 -10.85 9.68
C ASN A 82 5.57 -10.06 9.64
N ASN A 83 5.57 -8.94 10.36
CA ASN A 83 4.52 -7.92 10.31
C ASN A 83 4.65 -7.00 9.07
N SER A 84 5.28 -7.47 7.98
CA SER A 84 5.54 -6.70 6.75
C SER A 84 4.27 -6.06 6.21
N ALA A 85 3.15 -6.79 6.15
CA ALA A 85 1.88 -6.26 5.64
C ALA A 85 1.34 -5.08 6.48
N GLU A 86 1.47 -5.15 7.80
CA GLU A 86 1.06 -4.07 8.71
C GLU A 86 1.95 -2.84 8.52
N ILE A 87 3.28 -3.02 8.55
CA ILE A 87 4.25 -1.94 8.37
C ILE A 87 4.05 -1.25 7.01
N VAL A 88 3.92 -2.03 5.93
CA VAL A 88 3.73 -1.50 4.57
C VAL A 88 2.42 -0.72 4.46
N ALA A 89 1.31 -1.23 5.01
CA ALA A 89 0.04 -0.52 5.02
C ALA A 89 0.12 0.82 5.78
N VAL A 90 0.77 0.82 6.95
CA VAL A 90 1.00 2.04 7.76
C VAL A 90 1.87 3.04 7.03
N ASN A 91 2.97 2.61 6.44
CA ASN A 91 3.88 3.49 5.70
C ASN A 91 3.20 4.10 4.47
N ILE A 92 2.45 3.30 3.68
CA ILE A 92 1.70 3.82 2.54
C ILE A 92 0.60 4.78 3.00
N LYS A 93 -0.14 4.44 4.06
CA LYS A 93 -1.13 5.34 4.66
C LYS A 93 -0.49 6.69 5.03
N ARG A 94 0.61 6.68 5.78
CA ARG A 94 1.36 7.90 6.15
C ARG A 94 1.83 8.69 4.93
N LYS A 95 2.26 8.00 3.86
CA LYS A 95 2.69 8.66 2.63
C LYS A 95 1.55 9.37 1.90
N LEU A 96 0.41 8.70 1.77
CA LEU A 96 -0.73 9.19 0.98
C LEU A 96 -1.57 10.22 1.73
N GLU A 97 -1.65 10.12 3.06
CA GLU A 97 -2.29 11.14 3.91
C GLU A 97 -1.35 12.30 4.22
N GLY A 98 -0.05 12.07 4.11
CA GLY A 98 0.99 13.07 4.24
C GLY A 98 1.21 13.88 2.96
N ASN A 99 1.81 15.05 3.11
CA ASN A 99 2.20 15.91 1.98
C ASN A 99 3.71 15.89 1.74
N GLU A 100 4.36 14.76 2.05
CA GLU A 100 5.82 14.63 1.97
C GLU A 100 6.32 14.60 0.52
N PHE A 101 7.37 15.37 0.24
CA PHE A 101 7.99 15.44 -1.08
C PHE A 101 8.89 14.22 -1.37
N PRO A 102 8.89 13.68 -2.62
CA PRO A 102 7.97 13.99 -3.71
C PRO A 102 6.56 13.45 -3.43
N ASN A 103 5.53 14.27 -3.62
CA ASN A 103 4.14 13.86 -3.51
C ASN A 103 3.63 13.41 -4.90
N ASN A 104 4.11 12.24 -5.35
CA ASN A 104 3.95 11.76 -6.72
C ASN A 104 3.29 10.36 -6.82
N VAL A 105 2.72 9.89 -5.71
CA VAL A 105 1.98 8.62 -5.64
C VAL A 105 0.63 8.87 -4.99
N ASP A 106 -0.41 8.20 -5.46
CA ASP A 106 -1.78 8.39 -4.98
C ASP A 106 -2.56 7.06 -4.85
N VAL A 107 -3.82 7.13 -4.40
CA VAL A 107 -4.70 5.96 -4.25
C VAL A 107 -4.94 5.22 -5.57
N SER A 108 -4.91 5.91 -6.71
CA SER A 108 -5.08 5.30 -8.03
C SER A 108 -3.92 4.37 -8.37
N ASP A 109 -2.71 4.67 -7.88
CA ASP A 109 -1.56 3.79 -8.05
C ASP A 109 -1.74 2.49 -7.25
N VAL A 110 -2.24 2.59 -6.01
CA VAL A 110 -2.60 1.40 -5.21
C VAL A 110 -3.74 0.62 -5.87
N ARG A 111 -4.77 1.30 -6.38
CA ARG A 111 -5.89 0.67 -7.11
C ARG A 111 -5.40 -0.16 -8.29
N ARG A 112 -4.44 0.36 -9.07
CA ARG A 112 -3.88 -0.38 -10.22
C ARG A 112 -3.08 -1.61 -9.80
N LEU A 113 -2.42 -1.56 -8.64
CA LEU A 113 -1.74 -2.74 -8.09
C LEU A 113 -2.76 -3.76 -7.58
N ALA A 114 -3.80 -3.29 -6.90
CA ALA A 114 -4.85 -4.09 -6.29
C ALA A 114 -5.92 -4.60 -7.28
N ASP A 115 -5.62 -4.60 -8.59
CA ASP A 115 -6.48 -5.20 -9.60
C ASP A 115 -6.83 -6.66 -9.23
N ASP A 116 -8.05 -7.09 -9.56
CA ASP A 116 -8.63 -8.37 -9.12
C ASP A 116 -7.78 -9.59 -9.44
N ASP A 117 -7.05 -9.52 -10.55
CA ASP A 117 -6.19 -10.60 -11.02
C ASP A 117 -4.83 -10.64 -10.29
N ASN A 118 -4.59 -9.71 -9.36
CA ASN A 118 -3.34 -9.60 -8.63
C ASN A 118 -3.47 -10.06 -7.17
N GLN A 119 -2.35 -10.53 -6.66
CA GLN A 119 -2.05 -10.70 -5.24
C GLN A 119 -1.04 -9.63 -4.84
N LEU A 120 -1.24 -9.00 -3.69
CA LEU A 120 -0.33 -7.99 -3.15
C LEU A 120 0.55 -8.59 -2.05
N ILE A 121 1.86 -8.43 -2.20
CA ILE A 121 2.86 -8.95 -1.25
C ILE A 121 3.68 -7.78 -0.71
N ALA A 122 3.81 -7.72 0.61
CA ALA A 122 4.52 -6.67 1.33
C ALA A 122 5.96 -7.06 1.69
N PHE A 123 6.89 -6.13 1.50
CA PHE A 123 8.29 -6.25 1.93
C PHE A 123 8.75 -4.98 2.64
N THR A 124 9.55 -5.15 3.70
CA THR A 124 10.14 -4.06 4.49
C THR A 124 11.67 -4.05 4.48
N ASP A 125 12.28 -5.10 3.93
CA ASP A 125 13.71 -5.26 3.73
C ASP A 125 14.04 -5.33 2.23
N LYS A 126 15.14 -4.68 1.86
CA LYS A 126 15.56 -4.60 0.46
C LYS A 126 16.10 -5.92 -0.06
N THR A 127 16.74 -6.72 0.80
CA THR A 127 17.34 -8.00 0.40
C THR A 127 16.27 -8.98 -0.05
N SER A 128 15.25 -9.21 0.78
CA SER A 128 14.09 -10.06 0.50
C SER A 128 13.31 -9.57 -0.72
N LEU A 129 13.13 -8.26 -0.88
CA LEU A 129 12.53 -7.71 -2.08
C LEU A 129 13.34 -8.11 -3.33
N LEU A 130 14.64 -7.83 -3.36
CA LEU A 130 15.47 -8.12 -4.53
C LEU A 130 15.55 -9.63 -4.83
N GLU A 131 15.61 -10.47 -3.80
CA GLU A 131 15.52 -11.93 -3.96
C GLU A 131 14.19 -12.35 -4.59
N PHE A 132 13.08 -11.74 -4.17
CA PHE A 132 11.76 -11.99 -4.76
C PHE A 132 11.70 -11.54 -6.23
N LEU A 133 12.19 -10.34 -6.55
CA LEU A 133 12.18 -9.79 -7.91
C LEU A 133 13.01 -10.62 -8.89
N ASN A 134 14.13 -11.19 -8.43
CA ASN A 134 14.98 -12.06 -9.24
C ASN A 134 14.59 -13.55 -9.15
N GLY A 135 13.52 -13.85 -8.41
CA GLY A 135 13.07 -15.21 -8.14
C GLY A 135 12.15 -15.79 -9.23
N PRO A 136 11.61 -17.00 -8.99
CA PRO A 136 10.74 -17.69 -9.95
C PRO A 136 9.44 -16.94 -10.31
N ALA A 137 9.03 -15.98 -9.47
CA ALA A 137 7.82 -15.18 -9.67
C ALA A 137 8.02 -14.00 -10.63
N HIS A 138 9.25 -13.73 -11.10
CA HIS A 138 9.61 -12.55 -11.90
C HIS A 138 8.63 -12.23 -13.04
N GLU A 139 8.29 -13.22 -13.87
CA GLU A 139 7.37 -13.06 -15.02
C GLU A 139 5.91 -12.78 -14.63
N SER A 140 5.54 -13.12 -13.40
CA SER A 140 4.20 -12.86 -12.86
C SER A 140 4.08 -11.47 -12.23
N ILE A 141 5.18 -10.74 -12.02
CA ILE A 141 5.15 -9.40 -11.43
C ILE A 141 4.48 -8.44 -12.41
N ARG A 142 3.53 -7.64 -11.90
CA ARG A 142 2.74 -6.65 -12.65
C ARG A 142 3.05 -5.22 -12.24
N GLY A 143 3.47 -5.02 -11.01
CA GLY A 143 3.97 -3.73 -10.59
C GLY A 143 4.43 -3.70 -9.15
N ILE A 144 5.04 -2.58 -8.76
CA ILE A 144 5.55 -2.33 -7.43
C ILE A 144 5.24 -0.88 -7.07
N LEU A 145 4.74 -0.66 -5.85
CA LEU A 145 4.87 0.63 -5.17
C LEU A 145 6.01 0.51 -4.18
N TYR A 146 7.03 1.35 -4.35
CA TYR A 146 8.21 1.37 -3.50
C TYR A 146 8.41 2.77 -2.88
N LEU A 147 8.60 2.82 -1.57
CA LEU A 147 9.00 4.01 -0.83
C LEU A 147 10.41 3.80 -0.27
N MET A 148 11.33 4.67 -0.69
CA MET A 148 12.64 4.78 -0.05
C MET A 148 12.49 5.49 1.30
N HIS A 149 13.15 4.98 2.34
CA HIS A 149 13.18 5.60 3.67
C HIS A 149 14.51 6.34 3.94
N GLY A 150 14.54 7.14 5.01
CA GLY A 150 15.76 7.80 5.50
C GLY A 150 15.76 9.31 5.30
N GLU A 151 16.86 9.86 4.79
CA GLU A 151 16.97 11.26 4.34
C GLU A 151 16.93 11.33 2.81
N PHE A 152 16.22 12.33 2.28
CA PHE A 152 16.01 12.47 0.84
C PHE A 152 17.30 12.93 0.17
N CYS A 153 17.74 12.15 -0.82
CA CYS A 153 18.88 12.47 -1.66
C CYS A 153 18.55 12.15 -3.12
N VAL A 154 18.65 13.14 -4.00
CA VAL A 154 18.27 13.01 -5.43
C VAL A 154 19.09 11.94 -6.15
N ASP A 155 20.40 11.86 -5.87
CA ASP A 155 21.25 10.84 -6.50
C ASP A 155 20.85 9.44 -6.04
N ARG A 156 20.61 9.25 -4.73
CA ARG A 156 20.10 7.96 -4.21
C ARG A 156 18.75 7.60 -4.81
N PHE A 157 17.84 8.57 -4.89
CA PHE A 157 16.50 8.38 -5.46
C PHE A 157 16.58 7.92 -6.92
N ARG A 158 17.45 8.52 -7.73
CA ARG A 158 17.68 8.10 -9.13
C ARG A 158 18.28 6.70 -9.20
N ASP A 159 19.36 6.47 -8.45
CA ASP A 159 20.14 5.24 -8.55
C ASP A 159 19.35 4.02 -8.04
N GLU A 160 18.58 4.18 -6.96
CA GLU A 160 17.66 3.15 -6.46
C GLU A 160 16.49 2.88 -7.41
N SER A 161 15.90 3.94 -8.01
CA SER A 161 14.86 3.76 -9.02
C SER A 161 15.36 2.96 -10.23
N GLN A 162 16.60 3.20 -10.67
CA GLN A 162 17.20 2.45 -11.76
C GLN A 162 17.45 0.98 -11.37
N ALA A 163 18.00 0.72 -10.18
CA ALA A 163 18.23 -0.65 -9.71
C ALA A 163 16.93 -1.48 -9.62
N LEU A 164 15.82 -0.86 -9.20
CA LEU A 164 14.51 -1.52 -9.19
C LEU A 164 13.99 -1.81 -10.60
N LYS A 165 14.14 -0.85 -11.53
CA LYS A 165 13.74 -1.05 -12.94
C LYS A 165 14.52 -2.17 -13.62
N ASP A 166 15.81 -2.27 -13.35
CA ASP A 166 16.66 -3.31 -13.93
C ASP A 166 16.26 -4.72 -13.44
N GLY A 167 15.69 -4.83 -12.24
CA GLY A 167 15.18 -6.09 -11.67
C GLY A 167 13.72 -6.41 -12.00
N LEU A 168 13.00 -5.50 -12.67
CA LEU A 168 11.59 -5.67 -13.02
C LEU A 168 11.43 -6.27 -14.41
N SER A 169 10.38 -7.07 -14.60
CA SER A 169 10.00 -7.54 -15.93
C SER A 169 9.60 -6.33 -16.79
N GLY A 170 9.82 -6.39 -18.11
CA GLY A 170 9.54 -5.26 -19.01
C GLY A 170 8.07 -4.82 -19.06
N ASN A 171 7.15 -5.61 -18.51
CA ASN A 171 5.72 -5.33 -18.44
C ASN A 171 5.26 -4.82 -17.06
N ALA A 172 6.17 -4.78 -16.06
CA ALA A 172 5.82 -4.34 -14.72
C ALA A 172 5.88 -2.81 -14.58
N THR A 173 4.91 -2.24 -13.86
CA THR A 173 4.88 -0.81 -13.54
C THR A 173 5.58 -0.50 -12.22
N LEU A 174 6.43 0.53 -12.18
CA LEU A 174 7.06 1.00 -10.95
C LEU A 174 6.48 2.35 -10.52
N TYR A 175 5.83 2.35 -9.36
CA TYR A 175 5.49 3.55 -8.60
C TYR A 175 6.57 3.75 -7.54
N TYR A 176 7.31 4.86 -7.60
CA TYR A 176 8.47 5.08 -6.76
C TYR A 176 8.37 6.45 -6.10
N SER A 177 8.50 6.46 -4.77
CA SER A 177 8.47 7.67 -3.96
C SER A 177 9.32 7.49 -2.70
N TYR A 178 9.11 8.36 -1.73
CA TYR A 178 9.93 8.50 -0.54
C TYR A 178 9.08 8.79 0.69
N LEU A 179 9.52 8.25 1.83
CA LEU A 179 8.91 8.43 3.14
C LEU A 179 10.00 8.52 4.22
N SER A 180 10.27 9.69 4.78
CA SER A 180 11.41 9.88 5.71
C SER A 180 11.27 9.05 6.99
N GLY A 181 10.06 9.00 7.54
CA GLY A 181 9.73 8.35 8.82
C GLY A 181 9.18 6.94 8.68
N GLY A 182 9.48 6.24 7.59
CA GLY A 182 9.01 4.89 7.35
C GLY A 182 9.65 3.88 8.31
N GLU A 183 8.87 2.89 8.74
CA GLU A 183 9.36 1.75 9.53
C GLU A 183 9.90 0.65 8.60
N GLY A 184 11.02 0.01 8.99
CA GLY A 184 11.77 -0.90 8.12
C GLY A 184 12.80 -0.19 7.22
N GLU A 185 13.58 -0.95 6.46
CA GLU A 185 14.58 -0.38 5.54
C GLU A 185 13.95 0.33 4.34
N CYS A 186 12.82 -0.19 3.87
CA CYS A 186 12.00 0.39 2.82
C CYS A 186 10.54 -0.05 2.97
N THR A 187 9.67 0.47 2.10
CA THR A 187 8.31 -0.04 1.91
C THR A 187 8.18 -0.53 0.49
N ALA A 188 7.80 -1.79 0.28
CA ALA A 188 7.46 -2.28 -1.04
C ALA A 188 6.15 -3.08 -1.02
N LEU A 189 5.25 -2.72 -1.92
CA LEU A 189 4.01 -3.43 -2.20
C LEU A 189 4.07 -3.96 -3.64
N VAL A 190 4.22 -5.26 -3.77
CA VAL A 190 4.42 -5.94 -5.07
C VAL A 190 3.13 -6.59 -5.52
N ALA A 191 2.65 -6.25 -6.71
CA ALA A 191 1.52 -6.89 -7.36
C ALA A 191 2.01 -8.04 -8.24
N VAL A 192 1.46 -9.23 -7.99
CA VAL A 192 1.78 -10.46 -8.70
C VAL A 192 0.51 -11.05 -9.28
N HIS A 193 0.50 -11.35 -10.57
CA HIS A 193 -0.65 -11.97 -11.21
C HIS A 193 -0.91 -13.37 -10.64
N ARG A 194 -2.13 -13.60 -10.17
CA ARG A 194 -2.62 -14.91 -9.74
C ARG A 194 -2.72 -15.81 -10.97
N ARG A 195 -2.06 -16.98 -10.92
CA ARG A 195 -2.14 -17.99 -12.00
C ARG A 195 -3.38 -18.84 -11.88
#